data_AF-A0A8H6XJP8-F1
#
_entry.id   AF-A0A8H6XJP8-F1
#
_cell.length_a   1.000
_cell.length_b   1.000
_cell.length_c   1.000
_cell.angle_alpha   90.00
_cell.angle_beta   90.00
_cell.angle_gamma   90.00
#
_symmetry.space_group_name_H-M   'P 1'
#
loop_
_entity.id
_entity.type
_entity.pdbx_description
1 polymer ?
#
loop_
_entity_poly.entity_id
_entity_poly.type
_entity_poly.pdbx_seq_one_letter_code
_entity_poly.pdbx_strand_id
1 'polypeptide(L)'
;MDEYRALPDDEQSESFLGENHEDLPQFTDRRPFLPVWVTKVSLALNVLLFVISGISFAFSRQTSGHSSQIVYSPAQSAVRYVSQTFAENGLSRYAADGPEADAAWHDLYAHGISVLSEEEAKQMVVRSYPWVIEGQPTYLTELAVYHQLHCVNMFRKHLLSNDTMADTHHLVHCIDDLREAIQCASDITPLFAQPNPYADEADAKLGPLLFYTNTPHSCRDFERVQEWARERRVPPGAIAKSAHENDVIHEV
;
A
#
# COMPACT_ATOMS: atom_id res chain seq x y z
N MET A 1 109.88 -4.03 32.82
CA MET A 1 110.05 -3.87 31.38
C MET A 1 108.84 -3.18 30.83
N ASP A 2 108.84 -1.91 30.48
CA ASP A 2 109.70 -0.75 30.73
C ASP A 2 108.71 0.38 30.42
N GLU A 3 108.46 1.29 31.36
CA GLU A 3 109.14 2.58 31.37
C GLU A 3 109.16 3.23 29.98
N TYR A 4 108.29 4.22 29.78
CA TYR A 4 108.69 5.61 29.45
C TYR A 4 107.44 6.50 29.52
N ARG A 5 107.33 7.49 30.44
CA ARG A 5 107.95 8.83 30.40
C ARG A 5 107.73 9.53 29.04
N ALA A 6 107.32 10.79 28.93
CA ALA A 6 107.04 11.85 29.88
C ALA A 6 106.47 13.05 29.08
N LEU A 7 105.67 13.91 29.70
CA LEU A 7 105.86 15.38 29.85
C LEU A 7 104.78 16.22 29.10
N PRO A 8 104.53 17.47 29.56
CA PRO A 8 103.20 18.03 29.69
C PRO A 8 102.93 19.22 28.75
N ASP A 9 101.68 19.71 28.87
CA ASP A 9 101.14 21.05 28.55
C ASP A 9 101.62 21.74 27.27
N ASP A 10 100.67 22.05 26.39
CA ASP A 10 100.44 23.47 26.14
C ASP A 10 99.02 23.78 25.69
N GLU A 11 98.65 24.99 26.07
CA GLU A 11 97.40 25.70 25.93
C GLU A 11 97.04 26.02 24.47
N GLN A 12 95.75 26.29 24.28
CA GLN A 12 95.17 27.09 23.19
C GLN A 12 95.12 26.51 21.78
N SER A 13 93.92 26.10 21.38
CA SER A 13 93.22 26.84 20.32
C SER A 13 91.75 26.45 20.25
N GLU A 14 90.91 27.46 20.26
CA GLU A 14 89.50 27.44 19.89
C GLU A 14 89.22 26.64 18.61
N SER A 15 88.06 25.96 18.55
CA SER A 15 87.26 25.77 17.33
C SER A 15 86.15 24.72 17.63
N PHE A 16 84.90 25.12 17.82
CA PHE A 16 83.90 25.29 16.75
C PHE A 16 83.35 23.94 16.22
N LEU A 17 82.23 23.52 16.85
CA LEU A 17 81.16 22.62 16.34
C LEU A 17 81.40 21.09 16.22
N GLY A 18 80.42 20.31 16.73
CA GLY A 18 80.12 18.93 16.30
C GLY A 18 79.91 17.96 17.47
N GLU A 19 78.66 17.74 17.93
CA GLU A 19 77.85 16.51 17.72
C GLU A 19 78.29 15.31 18.59
N ASN A 20 77.46 14.49 19.26
CA ASN A 20 76.01 14.33 19.37
C ASN A 20 75.70 13.22 20.40
N HIS A 21 74.56 13.35 21.10
CA HIS A 21 73.67 12.30 21.65
C HIS A 21 74.21 11.34 22.75
N GLU A 22 73.48 11.00 23.82
CA GLU A 22 72.04 10.74 23.91
C GLU A 22 71.42 11.24 25.24
N ASP A 23 70.59 12.27 25.14
CA ASP A 23 69.52 12.50 26.11
C ASP A 23 68.40 11.48 25.85
N LEU A 24 68.06 10.67 26.86
CA LEU A 24 66.81 9.89 26.83
C LEU A 24 65.64 10.88 26.78
N PRO A 25 64.75 10.82 25.76
CA PRO A 25 63.57 11.66 25.75
C PRO A 25 62.72 11.26 26.95
N GLN A 26 62.59 12.17 27.93
CA GLN A 26 61.48 12.09 28.87
C GLN A 26 60.21 12.23 28.04
N PHE A 27 59.57 11.10 27.74
CA PHE A 27 58.20 11.07 27.25
C PHE A 27 57.32 11.71 28.32
N THR A 28 57.18 13.04 28.27
CA THR A 28 56.07 13.70 28.95
C THR A 28 54.82 13.18 28.27
N ASP A 29 54.05 12.34 28.96
CA ASP A 29 52.74 11.85 28.54
C ASP A 29 51.79 13.06 28.41
N ARG A 30 51.94 13.83 27.32
CA ARG A 30 51.02 14.89 26.94
C ARG A 30 49.79 14.22 26.38
N ARG A 31 48.97 13.64 27.26
CA ARG A 31 47.61 13.24 26.90
C ARG A 31 46.91 14.50 26.40
N PRO A 32 46.49 14.58 25.14
CA PRO A 32 45.73 15.73 24.67
C PRO A 32 44.44 15.76 25.48
N PHE A 33 44.31 16.72 26.40
CA PHE A 33 43.07 16.96 27.10
C PHE A 33 42.06 17.45 26.06
N LEU A 34 41.23 16.53 25.54
CA LEU A 34 40.09 16.92 24.74
C LEU A 34 39.25 17.84 25.62
N PRO A 35 39.03 19.09 25.22
CA PRO A 35 38.40 20.03 26.10
C PRO A 35 36.95 19.59 26.33
N VAL A 36 36.49 19.65 27.59
CA VAL A 36 35.20 19.11 28.06
C VAL A 36 34.00 19.63 27.26
N TRP A 37 34.11 20.79 26.60
CA TRP A 37 33.06 21.30 25.73
C TRP A 37 32.89 20.45 24.46
N VAL A 38 33.96 19.86 23.91
CA VAL A 38 33.89 18.98 22.72
C VAL A 38 33.10 17.71 23.04
N THR A 39 33.33 17.10 24.20
CA THR A 39 32.58 15.91 24.61
C THR A 39 31.12 16.22 24.92
N LYS A 40 30.82 17.38 25.50
CA LYS A 40 29.44 17.85 25.72
C LYS A 40 28.70 18.15 24.41
N VAL A 41 29.36 18.80 23.44
CA VAL A 41 28.79 19.05 22.11
C VAL A 41 28.57 17.74 21.36
N SER A 42 29.54 16.82 21.40
CA SER A 42 29.40 15.50 20.80
C SER A 42 28.23 14.71 21.41
N LEU A 43 28.09 14.71 22.74
CA LEU A 43 26.98 14.06 23.42
C LEU A 43 25.63 14.67 23.02
N ALA A 44 25.53 16.00 22.98
CA ALA A 44 24.32 16.69 22.56
C ALA A 44 23.92 16.37 21.12
N LEU A 45 24.89 16.30 20.19
CA LEU A 45 24.66 15.92 18.80
C LEU A 45 24.20 14.45 18.67
N ASN A 46 24.79 13.53 19.43
CA ASN A 46 24.37 12.13 19.43
C ASN A 46 22.97 11.94 20.01
N VAL A 47 22.62 12.67 21.08
CA VAL A 47 21.27 12.67 21.64
C VAL A 47 20.27 13.24 20.63
N LEU A 48 20.60 14.35 19.97
CA LEU A 48 19.75 14.93 18.92
C LEU A 48 19.54 13.96 17.76
N LEU A 49 20.61 13.30 17.28
CA LEU A 49 20.55 12.29 16.23
C LEU A 49 19.71 11.08 16.65
N PHE A 50 19.82 10.63 17.90
CA PHE A 50 19.01 9.53 18.42
C PHE A 50 17.52 9.91 18.49
N VAL A 51 17.21 11.13 18.93
CA VAL A 51 15.83 11.64 18.96
C VAL A 51 15.26 11.77 17.55
N ILE A 52 16.01 12.37 16.61
CA ILE A 52 15.60 12.47 15.20
C ILE A 52 15.41 11.09 14.59
N SER A 53 16.33 10.16 14.81
CA SER A 53 16.24 8.79 14.29
C SER A 53 15.05 8.04 14.89
N GLY A 54 14.78 8.22 16.18
CA GLY A 54 13.61 7.65 16.86
C GLY A 54 12.30 8.22 16.33
N ILE A 55 12.24 9.53 16.11
CA ILE A 55 11.10 10.21 15.47
C ILE A 55 10.92 9.70 14.04
N SER A 56 11.97 9.67 13.22
CA SER A 56 11.92 9.15 11.86
C SER A 56 11.52 7.68 11.79
N PHE A 57 11.97 6.85 12.72
CA PHE A 57 11.58 5.43 12.81
C PHE A 57 10.12 5.24 13.26
N ALA A 58 9.63 6.09 14.17
CA ALA A 58 8.22 6.11 14.55
C ALA A 58 7.33 6.55 13.38
N PHE A 59 7.72 7.61 12.67
CA PHE A 59 7.05 8.06 11.44
C PHE A 59 7.13 7.01 10.33
N SER A 60 8.27 6.33 10.13
CA SER A 60 8.43 5.32 9.09
C SER A 60 7.52 4.11 9.36
N ARG A 61 7.46 3.64 10.62
CA ARG A 61 6.52 2.58 11.02
C ARG A 61 5.06 2.98 10.82
N GLN A 62 4.73 4.25 10.98
CA GLN A 62 3.40 4.77 10.70
C GLN A 62 3.10 4.80 9.19
N THR A 63 4.09 5.14 8.36
CA THR A 63 3.95 5.13 6.88
C THR A 63 3.91 3.73 6.27
N SER A 64 4.52 2.71 6.90
CA SER A 64 4.53 1.33 6.38
C SER A 64 3.18 0.61 6.42
N GLY A 65 2.15 1.22 7.02
CA GLY A 65 0.77 0.73 7.03
C GLY A 65 -0.22 1.57 6.23
N HIS A 66 0.25 2.53 5.41
CA HIS A 66 -0.67 3.40 4.66
C HIS A 66 -1.27 2.67 3.46
N SER A 67 -2.60 2.58 3.49
CA SER A 67 -3.43 2.17 2.35
C SER A 67 -3.06 2.95 1.10
N SER A 68 -2.69 2.21 0.06
CA SER A 68 -2.05 2.63 -1.18
C SER A 68 -3.06 3.17 -2.20
N GLN A 69 -3.97 4.04 -1.78
CA GLN A 69 -4.84 4.73 -2.73
C GLN A 69 -4.02 5.85 -3.40
N ILE A 70 -3.85 5.75 -4.72
CA ILE A 70 -3.11 6.71 -5.55
C ILE A 70 -4.01 7.90 -5.91
N VAL A 71 -5.30 7.64 -6.13
CA VAL A 71 -6.30 8.61 -6.55
C VAL A 71 -7.12 9.08 -5.36
N TYR A 72 -7.44 10.37 -5.28
CA TYR A 72 -8.29 10.90 -4.20
C TYR A 72 -9.59 10.10 -4.03
N SER A 73 -9.94 9.80 -2.78
CA SER A 73 -11.25 9.28 -2.40
C SER A 73 -11.71 9.92 -1.08
N PRO A 74 -12.98 10.38 -1.00
CA PRO A 74 -13.55 10.90 0.25
C PRO A 74 -13.66 9.81 1.34
N ALA A 75 -13.71 8.53 0.94
CA ALA A 75 -13.81 7.40 1.86
C ALA A 75 -12.43 6.92 2.41
N GLN A 76 -11.33 7.61 2.08
CA GLN A 76 -9.98 7.19 2.46
C GLN A 76 -9.82 6.99 3.97
N SER A 77 -10.45 7.84 4.78
CA SER A 77 -10.39 7.77 6.25
C SER A 77 -11.09 6.54 6.84
N ALA A 78 -11.98 5.89 6.08
CA ALA A 78 -12.68 4.68 6.48
C ALA A 78 -11.87 3.40 6.24
N VAL A 79 -10.80 3.46 5.45
CA VAL A 79 -10.04 2.26 5.06
C VAL A 79 -9.29 1.68 6.25
N ARG A 80 -9.60 0.42 6.57
CA ARG A 80 -8.88 -0.40 7.55
C ARG A 80 -8.72 -1.80 7.00
N TYR A 81 -7.53 -2.35 7.12
CA TYR A 81 -7.27 -3.72 6.70
C TYR A 81 -7.67 -4.70 7.80
N VAL A 82 -8.48 -5.68 7.43
CA VAL A 82 -8.89 -6.78 8.29
C VAL A 82 -8.57 -8.10 7.61
N SER A 83 -8.25 -9.12 8.40
CA SER A 83 -8.12 -10.49 7.89
C SER A 83 -9.49 -11.15 7.91
N GLN A 84 -9.97 -11.58 6.76
CA GLN A 84 -11.23 -12.30 6.61
C GLN A 84 -10.97 -13.62 5.87
N THR A 85 -11.62 -14.68 6.31
CA THR A 85 -11.67 -15.96 5.59
C THR A 85 -12.97 -16.00 4.80
N PHE A 86 -12.89 -16.35 3.53
CA PHE A 86 -14.07 -16.47 2.66
C PHE A 86 -14.91 -17.67 3.06
N ALA A 87 -16.20 -17.65 2.70
CA ALA A 87 -17.10 -18.73 3.05
C ALA A 87 -16.64 -20.05 2.43
N GLU A 88 -16.76 -21.14 3.20
CA GLU A 88 -16.43 -22.48 2.71
C GLU A 88 -17.28 -22.80 1.48
N ASN A 89 -16.62 -23.13 0.36
CA ASN A 89 -17.24 -23.39 -0.94
C ASN A 89 -18.08 -22.23 -1.52
N GLY A 90 -17.91 -20.98 -1.05
CA GLY A 90 -18.68 -19.83 -1.56
C GLY A 90 -20.19 -19.97 -1.31
N LEU A 91 -20.59 -20.63 -0.22
CA LEU A 91 -21.99 -20.85 0.14
C LEU A 91 -22.41 -20.03 1.36
N SER A 92 -22.33 -18.71 1.25
CA SER A 92 -22.88 -17.81 2.27
C SER A 92 -24.39 -17.58 2.06
N ARG A 93 -25.02 -16.76 2.92
CA ARG A 93 -26.41 -16.30 2.74
C ARG A 93 -26.66 -15.58 1.39
N TYR A 94 -25.61 -15.17 0.70
CA TYR A 94 -25.66 -14.50 -0.60
C TYR A 94 -25.69 -15.49 -1.79
N ALA A 95 -25.35 -16.75 -1.53
CA ALA A 95 -25.31 -17.86 -2.49
C ALA A 95 -26.66 -18.63 -2.56
N ALA A 96 -27.76 -17.99 -2.18
CA ALA A 96 -29.10 -18.56 -2.28
C ALA A 96 -29.92 -17.80 -3.34
N ASP A 97 -31.01 -18.43 -3.80
CA ASP A 97 -32.05 -17.74 -4.55
C ASP A 97 -33.23 -17.37 -3.63
N GLY A 98 -34.00 -16.37 -4.03
CA GLY A 98 -35.22 -15.94 -3.37
C GLY A 98 -35.10 -14.63 -2.59
N PRO A 99 -36.20 -14.23 -1.92
CA PRO A 99 -36.35 -12.89 -1.35
C PRO A 99 -35.31 -12.53 -0.28
N GLU A 100 -34.85 -13.50 0.49
CA GLU A 100 -33.84 -13.27 1.55
C GLU A 100 -32.47 -12.94 0.95
N ALA A 101 -32.03 -13.71 -0.05
CA ALA A 101 -30.79 -13.43 -0.76
C ALA A 101 -30.89 -12.09 -1.50
N ASP A 102 -32.02 -11.82 -2.14
CA ASP A 102 -32.28 -10.55 -2.82
C ASP A 102 -32.18 -9.34 -1.88
N ALA A 103 -32.74 -9.45 -0.66
CA ALA A 103 -32.63 -8.42 0.36
C ALA A 103 -31.18 -8.28 0.86
N ALA A 104 -30.50 -9.39 1.17
CA ALA A 104 -29.12 -9.38 1.63
C ALA A 104 -28.20 -8.70 0.60
N TRP A 105 -28.37 -9.00 -0.69
CA TRP A 105 -27.63 -8.35 -1.77
C TRP A 105 -27.96 -6.88 -1.90
N HIS A 106 -29.24 -6.49 -1.81
CA HIS A 106 -29.62 -5.09 -1.86
C HIS A 106 -28.96 -4.28 -0.74
N ASP A 107 -28.93 -4.81 0.48
CA ASP A 107 -28.32 -4.15 1.65
C ASP A 107 -26.82 -3.84 1.44
N LEU A 108 -26.10 -4.61 0.62
CA LEU A 108 -24.68 -4.37 0.36
C LEU A 108 -24.39 -3.04 -0.34
N TYR A 109 -25.33 -2.58 -1.18
CA TYR A 109 -25.15 -1.38 -2.01
C TYR A 109 -26.30 -0.37 -1.88
N ALA A 110 -27.26 -0.59 -0.97
CA ALA A 110 -28.38 0.32 -0.72
C ALA A 110 -27.95 1.74 -0.33
N HIS A 111 -26.74 1.88 0.22
CA HIS A 111 -26.13 3.15 0.61
C HIS A 111 -25.02 3.60 -0.35
N GLY A 112 -25.04 3.13 -1.61
CA GLY A 112 -23.95 3.34 -2.56
C GLY A 112 -23.75 4.79 -2.99
N ILE A 113 -24.83 5.58 -3.04
CA ILE A 113 -24.79 7.00 -3.41
C ILE A 113 -24.52 7.85 -2.18
N SER A 114 -23.46 8.64 -2.24
CA SER A 114 -23.01 9.55 -1.20
C SER A 114 -23.05 11.01 -1.66
N VAL A 115 -23.25 11.92 -0.70
CA VAL A 115 -23.19 13.36 -0.91
C VAL A 115 -21.79 13.86 -0.57
N LEU A 116 -21.25 14.71 -1.42
CA LEU A 116 -19.97 15.39 -1.26
C LEU A 116 -20.18 16.89 -1.08
N SER A 117 -19.36 17.48 -0.23
CA SER A 117 -19.12 18.91 -0.19
C SER A 117 -18.44 19.39 -1.47
N GLU A 118 -18.49 20.70 -1.71
CA GLU A 118 -17.78 21.29 -2.83
C GLU A 118 -16.26 21.05 -2.78
N GLU A 119 -15.66 21.07 -1.58
CA GLU A 119 -14.21 20.87 -1.40
C GLU A 119 -13.80 19.43 -1.66
N GLU A 120 -14.65 18.45 -1.36
CA GLU A 120 -14.42 17.05 -1.73
C GLU A 120 -14.57 16.85 -3.24
N ALA A 121 -15.59 17.44 -3.85
CA ALA A 121 -15.83 17.30 -5.29
C ALA A 121 -14.72 17.93 -6.14
N LYS A 122 -14.11 19.03 -5.68
CA LYS A 122 -12.95 19.68 -6.35
C LYS A 122 -11.69 18.82 -6.37
N GLN A 123 -11.56 17.85 -5.46
CA GLN A 123 -10.40 16.96 -5.38
C GLN A 123 -10.53 15.73 -6.29
N MET A 124 -11.73 15.45 -6.81
CA MET A 124 -11.94 14.38 -7.77
C MET A 124 -11.26 14.68 -9.11
N VAL A 125 -10.81 13.64 -9.81
CA VAL A 125 -10.21 13.77 -11.16
C VAL A 125 -11.23 14.37 -12.14
N VAL A 126 -12.46 13.88 -12.09
CA VAL A 126 -13.61 14.44 -12.80
C VAL A 126 -14.62 14.86 -11.75
N ARG A 127 -14.93 16.15 -11.72
CA ARG A 127 -15.93 16.70 -10.80
C ARG A 127 -17.33 16.24 -11.20
N SER A 128 -18.10 15.76 -10.24
CA SER A 128 -19.52 15.48 -10.44
C SER A 128 -20.32 16.75 -10.79
N TYR A 129 -21.45 16.56 -11.46
CA TYR A 129 -22.43 17.60 -11.71
C TYR A 129 -22.99 18.14 -10.38
N PRO A 130 -23.11 19.48 -10.22
CA PRO A 130 -23.70 20.06 -9.02
C PRO A 130 -25.18 19.70 -8.91
N TRP A 131 -25.58 19.26 -7.74
CA TRP A 131 -26.96 18.90 -7.40
C TRP A 131 -27.45 19.76 -6.23
N VAL A 132 -28.75 20.08 -6.19
CA VAL A 132 -29.31 20.91 -5.11
C VAL A 132 -30.09 20.03 -4.14
N ILE A 133 -29.62 19.98 -2.90
CA ILE A 133 -30.32 19.32 -1.78
C ILE A 133 -30.61 20.41 -0.75
N GLU A 134 -31.88 20.56 -0.38
CA GLU A 134 -32.32 21.56 0.62
C GLU A 134 -31.85 23.01 0.32
N GLY A 135 -31.73 23.35 -0.96
CA GLY A 135 -31.29 24.68 -1.40
C GLY A 135 -29.78 24.92 -1.32
N GLN A 136 -28.98 23.91 -0.94
CA GLN A 136 -27.52 23.98 -0.91
C GLN A 136 -26.90 23.25 -2.12
N PRO A 137 -25.83 23.80 -2.73
CA PRO A 137 -25.09 23.09 -3.75
C PRO A 137 -24.34 21.91 -3.12
N THR A 138 -24.64 20.73 -3.63
CA THR A 138 -24.06 19.44 -3.23
C THR A 138 -23.55 18.72 -4.47
N TYR A 139 -22.78 17.67 -4.29
CA TYR A 139 -22.28 16.84 -5.39
C TYR A 139 -22.56 15.39 -5.05
N LEU A 140 -22.97 14.59 -6.03
CA LEU A 140 -23.23 13.16 -5.81
C LEU A 140 -22.06 12.33 -6.30
N THR A 141 -21.76 11.26 -5.59
CA THR A 141 -20.80 10.24 -6.00
C THR A 141 -21.31 8.86 -5.62
N GLU A 142 -20.82 7.85 -6.30
CA GLU A 142 -20.94 6.45 -5.89
C GLU A 142 -19.52 5.89 -5.76
N LEU A 143 -19.24 5.05 -4.76
CA LEU A 143 -17.94 4.36 -4.73
C LEU A 143 -17.99 3.14 -5.66
N ALA A 144 -16.90 2.90 -6.40
CA ALA A 144 -16.81 1.83 -7.39
C ALA A 144 -17.21 0.44 -6.85
N VAL A 145 -16.88 0.13 -5.59
CA VAL A 145 -17.28 -1.12 -4.92
C VAL A 145 -18.80 -1.37 -4.96
N TYR A 146 -19.62 -0.33 -4.79
CA TYR A 146 -21.08 -0.46 -4.79
C TYR A 146 -21.62 -0.69 -6.20
N HIS A 147 -21.06 0.01 -7.19
CA HIS A 147 -21.35 -0.23 -8.59
C HIS A 147 -21.02 -1.68 -9.01
N GLN A 148 -19.84 -2.17 -8.61
CA GLN A 148 -19.40 -3.54 -8.88
C GLN A 148 -20.36 -4.57 -8.26
N LEU A 149 -20.76 -4.38 -7.00
CA LEU A 149 -21.73 -5.24 -6.32
C LEU A 149 -23.11 -5.21 -7.00
N HIS A 150 -23.57 -4.03 -7.43
CA HIS A 150 -24.79 -3.89 -8.21
C HIS A 150 -24.71 -4.69 -9.52
N CYS A 151 -23.63 -4.55 -10.29
CA CYS A 151 -23.44 -5.28 -11.54
C CYS A 151 -23.42 -6.80 -11.32
N VAL A 152 -22.70 -7.30 -10.32
CA VAL A 152 -22.67 -8.74 -10.00
C VAL A 152 -24.06 -9.24 -9.58
N ASN A 153 -24.82 -8.47 -8.80
CA ASN A 153 -26.20 -8.80 -8.45
C ASN A 153 -27.11 -8.86 -9.70
N MET A 154 -26.96 -7.92 -10.63
CA MET A 154 -27.70 -7.94 -11.90
C MET A 154 -27.41 -9.21 -12.71
N PHE A 155 -26.14 -9.63 -12.77
CA PHE A 155 -25.79 -10.92 -13.37
C PHE A 155 -26.39 -12.10 -12.61
N ARG A 156 -26.33 -12.12 -11.27
CA ARG A 156 -26.96 -13.18 -10.45
C ARG A 156 -28.43 -13.34 -10.82
N LYS A 157 -29.19 -12.24 -10.80
CA LYS A 157 -30.64 -12.26 -11.09
C LYS A 157 -30.93 -12.73 -12.50
N HIS A 158 -30.13 -12.30 -13.49
CA HIS A 158 -30.31 -12.74 -14.86
C HIS A 158 -30.06 -14.24 -15.02
N LEU A 159 -28.97 -14.76 -14.45
CA LEU A 159 -28.61 -16.18 -14.51
C LEU A 159 -29.64 -17.06 -13.79
N LEU A 160 -30.07 -16.66 -12.59
CA LEU A 160 -31.07 -17.40 -11.81
C LEU A 160 -32.47 -17.35 -12.41
N SER A 161 -32.80 -16.34 -13.21
CA SER A 161 -34.08 -16.28 -13.93
C SER A 161 -34.21 -17.28 -15.08
N ASN A 162 -33.13 -17.98 -15.44
CA ASN A 162 -33.08 -18.92 -16.55
C ASN A 162 -33.05 -20.37 -16.05
N ASP A 163 -34.23 -20.99 -15.93
CA ASP A 163 -34.45 -22.38 -15.47
C ASP A 163 -33.75 -23.47 -16.29
N THR A 164 -33.10 -23.14 -17.41
CA THR A 164 -32.45 -24.10 -18.31
C THR A 164 -30.95 -24.28 -18.06
N MET A 165 -30.35 -23.49 -17.15
CA MET A 165 -28.91 -23.58 -16.90
C MET A 165 -28.55 -24.85 -16.13
N ALA A 166 -27.75 -25.72 -16.76
CA ALA A 166 -27.03 -26.75 -16.04
C ALA A 166 -25.99 -26.09 -15.13
N ASP A 167 -25.82 -26.62 -13.92
CA ASP A 167 -24.80 -26.19 -12.94
C ASP A 167 -25.06 -24.85 -12.22
N THR A 168 -26.31 -24.58 -11.85
CA THR A 168 -26.69 -23.42 -11.01
C THR A 168 -25.88 -23.36 -9.70
N HIS A 169 -25.49 -24.50 -9.15
CA HIS A 169 -24.66 -24.54 -7.95
C HIS A 169 -23.27 -23.95 -8.18
N HIS A 170 -22.61 -24.29 -9.31
CA HIS A 170 -21.31 -23.71 -9.62
C HIS A 170 -21.39 -22.21 -9.87
N LEU A 171 -22.40 -21.77 -10.62
CA LEU A 171 -22.61 -20.35 -10.91
C LEU A 171 -22.83 -19.51 -9.65
N VAL A 172 -23.66 -20.02 -8.73
CA VAL A 172 -24.03 -19.26 -7.54
C VAL A 172 -22.86 -19.13 -6.56
N HIS A 173 -22.01 -20.16 -6.40
CA HIS A 173 -20.80 -20.00 -5.59
C HIS A 173 -19.77 -19.09 -6.25
N CYS A 174 -19.62 -19.13 -7.58
CA CYS A 174 -18.71 -18.23 -8.30
C CYS A 174 -19.14 -16.77 -8.11
N ILE A 175 -20.44 -16.49 -8.16
CA ILE A 175 -21.00 -15.17 -7.90
C ILE A 175 -20.75 -14.73 -6.44
N ASP A 176 -20.85 -15.65 -5.48
CA ASP A 176 -20.55 -15.36 -4.07
C ASP A 176 -19.06 -15.10 -3.83
N ASP A 177 -18.17 -15.88 -4.44
CA ASP A 177 -16.72 -15.67 -4.37
C ASP A 177 -16.32 -14.31 -4.96
N LEU A 178 -16.90 -13.94 -6.11
CA LEU A 178 -16.70 -12.61 -6.70
C LEU A 178 -17.20 -11.49 -5.78
N ARG A 179 -18.35 -11.68 -5.10
CA ARG A 179 -18.85 -10.74 -4.10
C ARG A 179 -17.87 -10.57 -2.93
N GLU A 180 -17.31 -11.66 -2.42
CA GLU A 180 -16.30 -11.61 -1.36
C GLU A 180 -15.02 -10.92 -1.83
N ALA A 181 -14.55 -11.22 -3.04
CA ALA A 181 -13.39 -10.57 -3.64
C ALA A 181 -13.60 -9.06 -3.79
N ILE A 182 -14.79 -8.62 -4.25
CA ILE A 182 -15.13 -7.19 -4.40
C ILE A 182 -15.14 -6.48 -3.04
N GLN A 183 -15.77 -7.04 -2.02
CA GLN A 183 -15.76 -6.43 -0.67
C GLN A 183 -14.36 -6.47 -0.05
N CYS A 184 -13.59 -7.54 -0.26
CA CYS A 184 -12.23 -7.64 0.25
C CYS A 184 -11.31 -6.61 -0.41
N ALA A 185 -11.47 -6.37 -1.71
CA ALA A 185 -10.73 -5.34 -2.44
C ALA A 185 -11.21 -3.92 -2.11
N SER A 186 -12.52 -3.75 -1.91
CA SER A 186 -13.21 -2.49 -1.59
C SER A 186 -12.67 -1.30 -2.38
N ASP A 187 -12.93 -1.28 -3.69
CA ASP A 187 -12.54 -0.15 -4.53
C ASP A 187 -13.32 1.12 -4.13
N ILE A 188 -12.67 1.97 -3.35
CA ILE A 188 -13.22 3.24 -2.87
C ILE A 188 -13.05 4.39 -3.87
N THR A 189 -12.73 4.12 -5.12
CA THR A 189 -12.62 5.17 -6.15
C THR A 189 -13.97 5.87 -6.33
N PRO A 190 -14.05 7.21 -6.19
CA PRO A 190 -15.31 7.93 -6.35
C PRO A 190 -15.67 8.05 -7.83
N LEU A 191 -16.83 7.50 -8.18
CA LEU A 191 -17.45 7.64 -9.50
C LEU A 191 -18.11 9.01 -9.59
N PHE A 192 -17.98 9.65 -10.75
CA PHE A 192 -18.53 10.98 -10.96
C PHE A 192 -19.93 10.90 -11.58
N ALA A 193 -20.84 11.75 -11.08
CA ALA A 193 -22.20 11.84 -11.60
C ALA A 193 -22.27 12.90 -12.70
N GLN A 194 -22.95 12.61 -13.81
CA GLN A 194 -23.28 13.59 -14.86
C GLN A 194 -24.76 13.49 -15.24
N PRO A 195 -25.35 14.57 -15.82
CA PRO A 195 -26.69 14.52 -16.36
C PRO A 195 -26.85 13.33 -17.29
N ASN A 196 -27.94 12.59 -17.10
CA ASN A 196 -28.29 11.50 -17.99
C ASN A 196 -28.64 12.09 -19.38
N PRO A 197 -27.86 11.82 -20.44
CA PRO A 197 -28.14 12.37 -21.77
C PRO A 197 -29.41 11.77 -22.40
N TYR A 198 -29.93 10.68 -21.83
CA TYR A 198 -31.14 9.98 -22.27
C TYR A 198 -32.36 10.28 -21.38
N ALA A 199 -32.27 11.28 -20.49
CA ALA A 199 -33.34 11.61 -19.54
C ALA A 199 -34.67 11.99 -20.21
N ASP A 200 -34.61 12.53 -21.44
CA ASP A 200 -35.77 12.97 -22.22
C ASP A 200 -36.38 11.85 -23.10
N GLU A 201 -35.76 10.66 -23.13
CA GLU A 201 -36.22 9.50 -23.89
C GLU A 201 -36.82 8.40 -22.97
N ALA A 202 -37.23 7.27 -23.54
CA ALA A 202 -37.88 6.14 -22.83
C ALA A 202 -37.08 5.55 -21.64
N ASP A 203 -35.83 6.01 -21.45
CA ASP A 203 -34.89 5.65 -20.39
C ASP A 203 -34.91 6.61 -19.19
N ALA A 204 -35.99 7.39 -19.01
CA ALA A 204 -36.29 8.13 -17.77
C ALA A 204 -36.22 7.25 -16.49
N LYS A 205 -36.24 5.91 -16.64
CA LYS A 205 -36.05 4.94 -15.56
C LYS A 205 -34.65 4.95 -14.93
N LEU A 206 -33.63 5.42 -15.64
CA LEU A 206 -32.25 5.51 -15.11
C LEU A 206 -32.04 6.71 -14.19
N GLY A 207 -33.04 7.59 -14.07
CA GLY A 207 -32.97 8.79 -13.27
C GLY A 207 -32.25 9.95 -13.95
N PRO A 208 -32.14 11.10 -13.26
CA PRO A 208 -31.60 12.33 -13.84
C PRO A 208 -30.07 12.34 -13.96
N LEU A 209 -29.37 11.45 -13.27
CA LEU A 209 -27.91 11.37 -13.22
C LEU A 209 -27.44 9.95 -13.48
N LEU A 210 -26.33 9.82 -14.20
CA LEU A 210 -25.59 8.57 -14.36
C LEU A 210 -24.24 8.68 -13.66
N PHE A 211 -23.82 7.59 -13.00
CA PHE A 211 -22.51 7.46 -12.37
C PHE A 211 -21.56 6.77 -13.34
N TYR A 212 -20.47 7.45 -13.69
CA TYR A 212 -19.55 7.01 -14.72
C TYR A 212 -18.34 6.29 -14.10
N THR A 213 -18.05 5.10 -14.62
CA THR A 213 -16.96 4.23 -14.16
C THR A 213 -15.61 4.52 -14.81
N ASN A 214 -15.58 5.37 -15.86
CA ASN A 214 -14.36 5.71 -16.59
C ASN A 214 -13.53 6.80 -15.87
N THR A 215 -13.17 6.55 -14.63
CA THR A 215 -12.29 7.40 -13.80
C THR A 215 -11.01 6.62 -13.45
N PRO A 216 -9.87 7.27 -13.13
CA PRO A 216 -8.69 6.54 -12.69
C PRO A 216 -8.92 5.78 -11.38
N HIS A 217 -8.56 4.50 -11.33
CA HIS A 217 -8.64 3.63 -10.14
C HIS A 217 -7.24 3.37 -9.56
N SER A 218 -7.19 3.06 -8.26
CA SER A 218 -5.95 2.63 -7.60
C SER A 218 -5.84 1.10 -7.65
N CYS A 219 -5.27 0.58 -8.73
CA CYS A 219 -5.18 -0.86 -8.97
C CYS A 219 -3.88 -1.47 -8.45
N ARG A 220 -3.92 -2.78 -8.18
CA ARG A 220 -2.70 -3.60 -8.11
C ARG A 220 -2.14 -3.74 -9.53
N ASP A 221 -0.83 -3.72 -9.68
CA ASP A 221 -0.16 -3.93 -10.96
C ASP A 221 -0.40 -5.37 -11.44
N PHE A 222 -1.36 -5.53 -12.35
CA PHE A 222 -1.76 -6.85 -12.83
C PHE A 222 -0.70 -7.49 -13.73
N GLU A 223 0.05 -6.71 -14.49
CA GLU A 223 1.13 -7.23 -15.34
C GLU A 223 2.22 -7.89 -14.50
N ARG A 224 2.57 -7.28 -13.35
CA ARG A 224 3.52 -7.87 -12.41
C ARG A 224 2.99 -9.15 -11.75
N VAL A 225 1.70 -9.20 -11.45
CA VAL A 225 1.06 -10.43 -10.94
C VAL A 225 1.13 -11.54 -12.00
N GLN A 226 0.84 -11.21 -13.26
CA GLN A 226 0.93 -12.16 -14.37
C GLN A 226 2.36 -12.64 -14.62
N GLU A 227 3.34 -11.75 -14.53
CA GLU A 227 4.76 -12.10 -14.65
C GLU A 227 5.17 -13.08 -13.54
N TRP A 228 4.83 -12.77 -12.28
CA TRP A 228 5.06 -13.66 -11.15
C TRP A 228 4.46 -15.06 -11.37
N ALA A 229 3.23 -15.12 -11.90
CA ALA A 229 2.53 -16.38 -12.17
C ALA A 229 3.20 -17.15 -13.32
N ARG A 230 3.61 -16.47 -14.39
CA ARG A 230 4.27 -17.08 -15.54
C ARG A 230 5.59 -17.75 -15.17
N GLU A 231 6.39 -17.10 -14.32
CA GLU A 231 7.66 -17.64 -13.81
C GLU A 231 7.48 -18.90 -12.95
N ARG A 232 6.30 -19.08 -12.36
CA ARG A 232 5.98 -20.14 -11.39
C ARG A 232 4.94 -21.13 -11.90
N ARG A 233 4.60 -21.06 -13.19
CA ARG A 233 3.59 -21.93 -13.78
C ARG A 233 3.99 -23.39 -13.61
N VAL A 234 3.02 -24.22 -13.26
CA VAL A 234 3.24 -25.66 -13.16
C VAL A 234 3.61 -26.19 -14.56
N PRO A 235 4.70 -26.98 -14.70
CA PRO A 235 5.06 -27.54 -15.98
C PRO A 235 3.91 -28.38 -16.57
N PRO A 236 3.69 -28.34 -17.90
CA PRO A 236 2.69 -29.19 -18.54
C PRO A 236 2.89 -30.67 -18.15
N GLY A 237 1.82 -31.33 -17.73
CA GLY A 237 1.84 -32.75 -17.34
C GLY A 237 2.34 -33.04 -15.91
N ALA A 238 2.76 -32.05 -15.12
CA ALA A 238 3.16 -32.28 -13.73
C ALA A 238 1.97 -32.64 -12.82
N ILE A 239 0.75 -32.19 -13.14
CA ILE A 239 -0.48 -32.49 -12.38
C ILE A 239 -1.15 -33.78 -12.88
N ALA A 240 -1.00 -34.12 -14.16
CA ALA A 240 -1.60 -35.32 -14.75
C ALA A 240 -1.05 -36.64 -14.15
N LYS A 241 0.15 -36.62 -13.55
CA LYS A 241 0.73 -37.80 -12.87
C LYS A 241 0.16 -38.09 -11.49
N SER A 242 -0.56 -37.14 -10.87
CA SER A 242 -1.25 -37.37 -9.59
C SER A 242 -2.76 -37.59 -9.74
N ALA A 243 -3.33 -37.38 -10.93
CA ALA A 243 -4.77 -37.43 -11.19
C ALA A 243 -5.27 -38.75 -11.82
N HIS A 244 -4.46 -39.82 -11.78
CA HIS A 244 -4.95 -41.17 -12.07
C HIS A 244 -5.49 -41.86 -10.81
N GLU A 245 -6.42 -41.19 -10.12
CA GLU A 245 -7.47 -41.82 -9.31
C GLU A 245 -8.51 -40.73 -8.98
N ASN A 246 -9.44 -40.53 -9.90
CA ASN A 246 -10.70 -39.78 -9.75
C ASN A 246 -10.57 -38.30 -9.34
N ASP A 247 -10.43 -37.39 -10.31
CA ASP A 247 -11.40 -36.30 -10.49
C ASP A 247 -11.03 -35.41 -11.68
N VAL A 248 -12.08 -34.94 -12.36
CA VAL A 248 -12.03 -34.06 -13.54
C VAL A 248 -11.46 -32.71 -13.11
N ILE A 249 -10.23 -32.44 -13.51
CA ILE A 249 -9.63 -31.11 -13.36
C ILE A 249 -10.28 -30.24 -14.45
N HIS A 250 -11.14 -29.29 -14.06
CA HIS A 250 -11.58 -28.22 -14.94
C HIS A 250 -10.34 -27.52 -15.50
N GLU A 251 -10.26 -27.46 -16.83
CA GLU A 251 -9.18 -26.78 -17.54
C GLU A 251 -9.11 -25.31 -17.08
N VAL A 252 -7.91 -24.89 -16.65
CA VAL A 252 -7.53 -23.52 -16.34
C VAL A 252 -6.95 -22.87 -17.58
#